data_AF-A0A3E2V7T7-F1
#
_entry.id   AF-A0A3E2V7T7-F1
#
_cell.length_a   1.000
_cell.length_b   1.000
_cell.length_c   1.000
_cell.angle_alpha   90.00
_cell.angle_beta   90.00
_cell.angle_gamma   90.00
#
_symmetry.space_group_name_H-M   'P 1'
#
loop_
_entity.id
_entity.type
_entity.pdbx_description
1 polymer ?
#
loop_
_entity_poly.entity_id
_entity_poly.type
_entity_poly.pdbx_seq_one_letter_code
_entity_poly.pdbx_strand_id
1 'polypeptide(L)'
;MQGERRKNNDILFHFRKDGLPMTKLSQLKIDPEFQNQINPPSFEETHQLEMNILKEERVLNPIITWNGYIVDGHTRYQILRKYPFIPFEVIEKEFSSRYEALAWICKNQLGRRNLTPEQKKFLIGKQAEAEKQIKSFHGNQYTLASESGLVQNEPDRTKHGSRSKVAAEHGTSESYVYRAEQFARGVEAVPGAQEEILSGKIRATDREISSIAKVPKEKRPEVVAELRKPKAKRDSSITDSYSSPSKGNEFITTFKQDIQGHKKGLNKEEKQNLKDAVKSIYSPRRLADGEAMMCEIQGAQEDFVRRWEMCFREYPDILTEPKNNEKLRIFIDRASRYLQNVKDRLNSGGNQQSQC
;
A
#
# COMPACT_ATOMS: atom_id res chain seq x y z
N MET A 1 -64.44 1.58 -15.03
CA MET A 1 -63.80 1.47 -13.72
C MET A 1 -62.67 0.47 -13.82
N GLN A 2 -61.43 0.96 -13.85
CA GLN A 2 -60.21 0.15 -13.91
C GLN A 2 -59.92 -0.38 -12.51
N GLY A 3 -59.85 -1.70 -12.35
CA GLY A 3 -59.39 -2.33 -11.12
C GLY A 3 -57.88 -2.19 -11.00
N GLU A 4 -57.43 -1.51 -9.96
CA GLU A 4 -56.02 -1.34 -9.61
C GLU A 4 -55.32 -2.69 -9.42
N ARG A 5 -54.39 -3.01 -10.33
CA ARG A 5 -53.36 -4.02 -10.08
C ARG A 5 -52.40 -3.49 -9.01
N ARG A 6 -52.68 -3.81 -7.74
CA ARG A 6 -51.68 -3.72 -6.67
C ARG A 6 -50.49 -4.60 -7.02
N LYS A 7 -49.33 -3.98 -7.22
CA LYS A 7 -48.04 -4.67 -7.38
C LYS A 7 -47.69 -5.30 -6.04
N ASN A 8 -47.89 -6.61 -5.92
CA ASN A 8 -47.34 -7.41 -4.83
C ASN A 8 -45.80 -7.42 -4.98
N ASN A 9 -45.14 -6.47 -4.30
CA ASN A 9 -43.70 -6.52 -4.01
C ASN A 9 -43.50 -7.00 -2.57
N ASP A 10 -44.23 -8.06 -2.17
CA ASP A 10 -44.07 -8.69 -0.87
C ASP A 10 -43.01 -9.78 -0.97
N ILE A 11 -41.80 -9.46 -0.50
CA ILE A 11 -41.27 -9.93 0.80
C ILE A 11 -40.84 -11.39 0.72
N LEU A 12 -39.57 -11.57 0.35
CA LEU A 12 -38.88 -12.86 0.43
C LEU A 12 -37.99 -12.83 1.68
N PHE A 13 -38.55 -13.15 2.85
CA PHE A 13 -37.77 -13.35 4.07
C PHE A 13 -36.94 -14.63 3.93
N HIS A 14 -35.64 -14.51 3.75
CA HIS A 14 -34.72 -15.64 3.88
C HIS A 14 -34.29 -15.73 5.35
N PHE A 15 -34.87 -16.68 6.07
CA PHE A 15 -34.43 -17.02 7.42
C PHE A 15 -33.15 -17.85 7.37
N ARG A 16 -32.16 -17.45 8.16
CA ARG A 16 -31.06 -18.33 8.58
C ARG A 16 -31.64 -19.44 9.48
N LYS A 17 -31.03 -20.63 9.52
CA LYS A 17 -31.48 -21.77 10.37
C LYS A 17 -31.54 -21.42 11.88
N ASP A 18 -30.96 -20.29 12.25
CA ASP A 18 -30.72 -19.76 13.59
C ASP A 18 -31.62 -18.56 13.96
N GLY A 19 -32.63 -18.21 13.14
CA GLY A 19 -33.76 -17.36 13.56
C GLY A 19 -33.47 -15.87 13.80
N LEU A 20 -32.26 -15.38 13.48
CA LEU A 20 -31.92 -13.95 13.58
C LEU A 20 -32.52 -13.14 12.40
N PRO A 21 -33.13 -11.96 12.64
CA PRO A 21 -33.68 -11.12 11.60
C PRO A 21 -32.55 -10.56 10.71
N MET A 22 -32.51 -10.96 9.44
CA MET A 22 -31.60 -10.33 8.47
C MET A 22 -32.09 -8.91 8.14
N THR A 23 -31.18 -7.94 8.22
CA THR A 23 -31.41 -6.56 7.74
C THR A 23 -31.81 -6.60 6.27
N LYS A 24 -32.91 -5.92 5.91
CA LYS A 24 -33.35 -5.90 4.50
C LYS A 24 -32.34 -5.14 3.67
N LEU A 25 -31.95 -5.67 2.52
CA LEU A 25 -31.05 -5.00 1.57
C LEU A 25 -31.54 -3.58 1.21
N SER A 26 -32.86 -3.36 1.20
CA SER A 26 -33.50 -2.07 0.95
C SER A 26 -33.35 -1.03 2.06
N GLN A 27 -32.94 -1.42 3.27
CA GLN A 27 -32.71 -0.51 4.40
C GLN A 27 -31.31 0.10 4.38
N LEU A 28 -30.38 -0.50 3.63
CA LEU A 28 -29.01 -0.04 3.53
C LEU A 28 -28.92 1.20 2.62
N LYS A 29 -28.28 2.25 3.12
CA LYS A 29 -28.10 3.52 2.42
C LYS A 29 -26.68 3.65 1.87
N ILE A 30 -26.56 4.21 0.68
CA ILE A 30 -25.26 4.56 0.11
C ILE A 30 -25.00 6.02 0.42
N ASP A 31 -23.85 6.27 1.05
CA ASP A 31 -23.31 7.61 1.17
C ASP A 31 -22.33 7.88 0.01
N PRO A 32 -22.56 8.90 -0.84
CA PRO A 32 -21.67 9.18 -1.97
C PRO A 32 -20.23 9.46 -1.55
N GLU A 33 -20.00 10.08 -0.39
CA GLU A 33 -18.64 10.37 0.07
C GLU A 33 -17.92 9.09 0.47
N PHE A 34 -18.59 8.18 1.20
CA PHE A 34 -18.02 6.89 1.60
C PHE A 34 -17.75 6.00 0.38
N GLN A 35 -18.66 6.01 -0.58
CA GLN A 35 -18.48 5.27 -1.83
C GLN A 35 -17.29 5.83 -2.64
N ASN A 36 -17.17 7.15 -2.74
CA ASN A 36 -16.13 7.81 -3.54
C ASN A 36 -14.74 7.83 -2.87
N GLN A 37 -14.63 7.55 -1.57
CA GLN A 37 -13.30 7.33 -0.94
C GLN A 37 -12.58 6.11 -1.52
N ILE A 38 -13.33 5.19 -2.11
CA ILE A 38 -12.82 3.94 -2.68
C ILE A 38 -12.85 4.12 -4.19
N ASN A 39 -11.71 3.95 -4.86
CA ASN A 39 -11.74 3.80 -6.32
C ASN A 39 -12.65 2.62 -6.68
N PRO A 40 -13.58 2.77 -7.63
CA PRO A 40 -14.34 1.65 -8.12
C PRO A 40 -13.37 0.53 -8.52
N PRO A 41 -13.59 -0.73 -8.08
CA PRO A 41 -12.80 -1.84 -8.58
C PRO A 41 -12.95 -1.90 -10.10
N SER A 42 -11.91 -2.40 -10.76
CA SER A 42 -11.94 -2.66 -12.19
C SER A 42 -13.09 -3.60 -12.54
N PHE A 43 -13.49 -3.58 -13.82
CA PHE A 43 -14.51 -4.50 -14.33
C PHE A 43 -14.15 -5.97 -14.02
N GLU A 44 -12.88 -6.33 -14.20
CA GLU A 44 -12.38 -7.69 -13.96
C GLU A 44 -12.46 -8.08 -12.47
N GLU A 45 -12.04 -7.20 -11.56
CA GLU A 45 -12.16 -7.44 -10.11
C GLU A 45 -13.62 -7.58 -9.67
N THR A 46 -14.50 -6.75 -10.25
CA THR A 46 -15.95 -6.80 -9.98
C THR A 46 -16.54 -8.12 -10.47
N HIS A 47 -16.18 -8.55 -11.68
CA HIS A 47 -16.64 -9.79 -12.26
C HIS A 47 -16.14 -11.02 -11.49
N GLN A 48 -14.86 -11.04 -11.10
CA GLN A 48 -14.29 -12.11 -10.29
C GLN A 48 -15.00 -12.22 -8.93
N LEU A 49 -15.28 -11.08 -8.28
CA LEU A 49 -16.04 -11.05 -7.04
C LEU A 49 -17.47 -11.58 -7.24
N GLU A 50 -18.14 -11.19 -8.33
CA GLU A 50 -19.47 -11.70 -8.69
C GLU A 50 -19.46 -13.22 -8.89
N MET A 51 -18.51 -13.76 -9.64
CA MET A 51 -18.34 -15.22 -9.82
C MET A 51 -18.07 -15.95 -8.51
N ASN A 52 -17.24 -15.38 -7.63
CA ASN A 52 -16.96 -15.97 -6.32
C ASN A 52 -18.22 -16.03 -5.44
N ILE A 53 -19.02 -14.95 -5.42
CA ILE A 53 -20.26 -14.90 -4.64
C ILE A 53 -21.30 -15.89 -5.17
N LEU A 54 -21.42 -16.03 -6.50
CA LEU A 54 -22.34 -16.99 -7.11
C LEU A 54 -21.91 -18.43 -6.85
N LYS A 55 -20.61 -18.73 -6.96
CA LYS A 55 -20.07 -20.07 -6.72
C LYS A 55 -20.25 -20.54 -5.27
N GLU A 56 -20.04 -19.64 -4.32
CA GLU A 56 -20.16 -19.95 -2.88
C GLU A 56 -21.61 -19.85 -2.39
N GLU A 57 -22.53 -19.35 -3.22
CA GLU A 57 -23.94 -19.07 -2.91
C GLU A 57 -24.14 -18.23 -1.64
N ARG A 58 -23.12 -17.48 -1.21
CA ARG A 58 -23.14 -16.62 -0.01
C ARG A 58 -22.08 -15.54 -0.10
N VAL A 59 -22.30 -14.44 0.61
CA VAL A 59 -21.27 -13.42 0.78
C VAL A 59 -20.37 -13.79 1.96
N LEU A 60 -19.09 -14.10 1.69
CA LEU A 60 -18.13 -14.52 2.72
C LEU A 60 -17.76 -13.41 3.71
N ASN A 61 -17.56 -12.19 3.19
CA ASN A 61 -17.22 -11.04 4.02
C ASN A 61 -18.49 -10.19 4.25
N PRO A 62 -18.85 -9.85 5.49
CA PRO A 62 -20.06 -9.09 5.80
C PRO A 62 -20.02 -7.67 5.23
N ILE A 63 -21.20 -7.09 4.97
CA ILE A 63 -21.33 -5.66 4.69
C ILE A 63 -21.21 -4.92 6.02
N ILE A 64 -20.40 -3.85 6.05
CA ILE A 64 -20.18 -3.07 7.27
C ILE A 64 -20.93 -1.76 7.14
N THR A 65 -21.70 -1.41 8.16
CA THR A 65 -22.58 -0.24 8.17
C THR A 65 -22.36 0.67 9.37
N TRP A 66 -22.79 1.92 9.25
CA TRP A 66 -22.86 2.91 10.34
C TRP A 66 -24.10 3.77 10.18
N ASN A 67 -24.99 3.76 11.16
CA ASN A 67 -26.31 4.37 11.12
C ASN A 67 -27.11 3.99 9.87
N GLY A 68 -26.95 2.74 9.41
CA GLY A 68 -27.54 2.21 8.17
C GLY A 68 -26.86 2.67 6.87
N TYR A 69 -25.80 3.49 6.92
CA TYR A 69 -24.97 3.81 5.77
C TYR A 69 -23.90 2.75 5.56
N ILE A 70 -23.68 2.34 4.31
CA ILE A 70 -22.62 1.38 3.96
C ILE A 70 -21.27 2.06 4.09
N VAL A 71 -20.38 1.45 4.88
CA VAL A 71 -19.00 1.91 5.11
C VAL A 71 -18.03 1.01 4.35
N ASP A 72 -18.28 -0.30 4.31
CA ASP A 72 -17.54 -1.25 3.46
C ASP A 72 -18.48 -2.28 2.82
N GLY A 73 -18.13 -2.72 1.61
CA GLY A 73 -18.94 -3.69 0.86
C GLY A 73 -19.86 -3.10 -0.20
N HIS A 74 -19.61 -1.86 -0.66
CA HIS A 74 -20.37 -1.24 -1.76
C HIS A 74 -20.50 -2.13 -3.01
N THR A 75 -19.42 -2.79 -3.45
CA THR A 75 -19.47 -3.71 -4.61
C THR A 75 -20.28 -4.98 -4.31
N ARG A 76 -20.15 -5.54 -3.10
CA ARG A 76 -20.96 -6.69 -2.65
C ARG A 76 -22.45 -6.32 -2.63
N TYR A 77 -22.77 -5.14 -2.11
CA TYR A 77 -24.12 -4.60 -2.11
C TYR A 77 -24.69 -4.47 -3.53
N GLN A 78 -23.91 -3.97 -4.50
CA GLN A 78 -24.32 -3.89 -5.90
C GLN A 78 -24.60 -5.28 -6.51
N ILE A 79 -23.79 -6.28 -6.19
CA ILE A 79 -23.98 -7.67 -6.65
C ILE A 79 -25.24 -8.27 -6.01
N LEU A 80 -25.44 -8.10 -4.70
CA LEU A 80 -26.63 -8.57 -3.98
C LEU A 80 -27.93 -7.96 -4.52
N ARG A 81 -27.87 -6.72 -5.03
CA ARG A 81 -29.02 -6.11 -5.71
C ARG A 81 -29.41 -6.83 -7.00
N LYS A 82 -28.47 -7.48 -7.69
CA LYS A 82 -28.75 -8.34 -8.85
C LYS A 82 -29.27 -9.72 -8.43
N TYR A 83 -28.77 -10.24 -7.31
CA TYR A 83 -29.07 -11.59 -6.80
C TYR A 83 -29.64 -11.52 -5.37
N PRO A 84 -30.92 -11.15 -5.20
CA PRO A 84 -31.51 -10.89 -3.88
C PRO A 84 -31.70 -12.15 -3.02
N PHE A 85 -31.55 -13.34 -3.61
CA PHE A 85 -31.66 -14.63 -2.91
C PHE A 85 -30.38 -15.02 -2.17
N ILE A 86 -29.25 -14.34 -2.44
CA ILE A 86 -27.97 -14.69 -1.83
C ILE A 86 -27.95 -14.21 -0.37
N PRO A 87 -27.70 -15.10 0.61
CA PRO A 87 -27.57 -14.72 2.00
C PRO A 87 -26.33 -13.86 2.24
N PHE A 88 -26.47 -12.88 3.11
CA PHE A 88 -25.40 -11.96 3.50
C PHE A 88 -25.54 -11.56 4.96
N GLU A 89 -24.42 -11.18 5.56
CA GLU A 89 -24.37 -10.63 6.91
C GLU A 89 -24.12 -9.13 6.86
N VAL A 90 -24.69 -8.40 7.82
CA VAL A 90 -24.45 -6.98 8.05
C VAL A 90 -23.88 -6.81 9.46
N ILE A 91 -22.75 -6.13 9.57
CA ILE A 91 -22.15 -5.75 10.86
C ILE A 91 -22.27 -4.24 11.00
N GLU A 92 -23.04 -3.81 12.00
CA GLU A 92 -23.11 -2.42 12.40
C GLU A 92 -21.86 -2.06 13.20
N LYS A 93 -21.19 -0.99 12.81
CA LYS A 93 -20.00 -0.47 13.47
C LYS A 93 -20.27 0.94 13.98
N GLU A 94 -19.92 1.17 15.24
CA GLU A 94 -20.01 2.48 15.85
C GLU A 94 -18.81 3.35 15.48
N PHE A 95 -19.11 4.59 15.10
CA PHE A 95 -18.14 5.66 14.91
C PHE A 95 -18.66 6.92 15.60
N SER A 96 -17.77 7.66 16.24
CA SER A 96 -18.08 8.89 16.97
C SER A 96 -18.41 10.04 16.03
N SER A 97 -17.89 9.99 14.80
CA SER A 97 -18.14 11.01 13.78
C SER A 97 -18.01 10.44 12.37
N ARG A 98 -18.55 11.20 11.40
CA ARG A 98 -18.40 10.92 9.98
C ARG A 98 -16.93 10.84 9.54
N TYR A 99 -16.07 11.70 10.09
CA TYR A 99 -14.65 11.72 9.76
C TYR A 99 -13.91 10.50 10.31
N GLU A 100 -14.36 9.96 11.43
CA GLU A 100 -13.84 8.69 11.95
C GLU A 100 -14.21 7.51 11.04
N ALA A 101 -15.45 7.48 10.54
CA ALA A 101 -15.85 6.50 9.52
C ALA A 101 -14.99 6.62 8.26
N LEU A 102 -14.72 7.84 7.76
CA LEU A 102 -13.85 8.09 6.60
C LEU A 102 -12.40 7.60 6.83
N ALA A 103 -11.82 7.92 7.98
CA ALA A 103 -10.48 7.46 8.34
C ALA A 103 -10.43 5.93 8.43
N TRP A 104 -11.47 5.31 8.99
CA TRP A 104 -11.59 3.86 9.06
C TRP A 104 -11.74 3.21 7.69
N ILE A 105 -12.54 3.78 6.78
CA ILE A 105 -12.65 3.31 5.38
C ILE A 105 -11.27 3.25 4.74
N CYS A 106 -10.52 4.35 4.79
CA CYS A 106 -9.18 4.43 4.20
C CYS A 106 -8.24 3.38 4.82
N LYS A 107 -8.26 3.24 6.15
CA LYS A 107 -7.47 2.24 6.88
C LYS A 107 -7.80 0.81 6.49
N ASN A 108 -9.09 0.48 6.38
CA ASN A 108 -9.55 -0.85 5.98
C ASN A 108 -9.13 -1.18 4.55
N GLN A 109 -9.16 -0.20 3.64
CA GLN A 109 -8.64 -0.36 2.28
C GLN A 109 -7.13 -0.60 2.27
N LEU A 110 -6.36 0.14 3.07
CA LEU A 110 -4.90 0.01 3.16
C LEU A 110 -4.43 -1.36 3.66
N GLY A 111 -5.30 -2.13 4.33
CA GLY A 111 -5.03 -3.53 4.70
C GLY A 111 -5.08 -4.53 3.54
N ARG A 112 -5.54 -4.12 2.35
CA ARG A 112 -5.61 -5.00 1.17
C ARG A 112 -4.23 -5.21 0.56
N ARG A 113 -3.93 -6.46 0.18
CA ARG A 113 -2.63 -6.87 -0.38
C ARG A 113 -2.43 -6.43 -1.85
N ASN A 114 -3.51 -6.09 -2.55
CA ASN A 114 -3.51 -5.84 -4.01
C ASN A 114 -3.55 -4.34 -4.37
N LEU A 115 -2.91 -3.48 -3.57
CA LEU A 115 -2.86 -2.05 -3.86
C LEU A 115 -1.59 -1.67 -4.60
N THR A 116 -1.71 -0.85 -5.65
CA THR A 116 -0.56 -0.21 -6.29
C THR A 116 0.11 0.77 -5.31
N PRO A 117 1.42 1.08 -5.48
CA PRO A 117 2.09 2.11 -4.68
C PRO A 117 1.36 3.46 -4.71
N GLU A 118 0.79 3.85 -5.85
CA GLU A 118 0.04 5.07 -6.07
C GLU A 118 -1.30 5.05 -5.31
N GLN A 119 -2.04 3.93 -5.36
CA GLN A 119 -3.27 3.75 -4.58
C GLN A 119 -2.99 3.78 -3.08
N LYS A 120 -1.94 3.10 -2.62
CA LYS A 120 -1.53 3.12 -1.20
C LYS A 120 -1.20 4.54 -0.75
N LYS A 121 -0.43 5.29 -1.55
CA LYS A 121 -0.11 6.69 -1.26
C LYS A 121 -1.37 7.56 -1.21
N PHE A 122 -2.27 7.42 -2.19
CA PHE A 122 -3.53 8.17 -2.22
C PHE A 122 -4.35 7.95 -0.95
N LEU A 123 -4.57 6.69 -0.56
CA LEU A 123 -5.35 6.33 0.63
C LEU A 123 -4.70 6.82 1.93
N ILE A 124 -3.37 6.78 2.05
CA ILE A 124 -2.64 7.36 3.20
C ILE A 124 -2.90 8.88 3.30
N GLY A 125 -2.89 9.58 2.15
CA GLY A 125 -3.23 11.00 2.09
C GLY A 125 -4.66 11.29 2.55
N LYS A 126 -5.64 10.48 2.10
CA LYS A 126 -7.05 10.60 2.50
C LYS A 126 -7.26 10.31 3.99
N GLN A 127 -6.60 9.28 4.53
CA GLN A 127 -6.64 8.99 5.96
C GLN A 127 -6.12 10.17 6.78
N ALA A 128 -4.98 10.75 6.39
CA ALA A 128 -4.40 11.89 7.10
C ALA A 128 -5.29 13.14 7.07
N GLU A 129 -5.98 13.38 5.96
CA GLU A 129 -6.95 14.48 5.86
C GLU A 129 -8.18 14.24 6.74
N ALA A 130 -8.75 13.03 6.72
CA ALA A 130 -9.85 12.67 7.62
C ALA A 130 -9.44 12.82 9.08
N GLU A 131 -8.24 12.37 9.47
CA GLU A 131 -7.74 12.52 10.84
C GLU A 131 -7.51 13.98 11.26
N LYS A 132 -7.16 14.88 10.33
CA LYS A 132 -7.13 16.33 10.64
C LYS A 132 -8.50 16.86 10.97
N GLN A 133 -9.52 16.42 10.24
CA GLN A 133 -10.90 16.86 10.47
C GLN A 133 -11.42 16.34 11.81
N ILE A 134 -11.11 15.09 12.18
CA ILE A 134 -11.42 14.56 13.52
C ILE A 134 -10.83 15.47 14.60
N LYS A 135 -9.54 15.80 14.52
CA LYS A 135 -8.88 16.67 15.52
C LYS A 135 -9.44 18.09 15.53
N SER A 136 -9.75 18.65 14.36
CA SER A 136 -10.34 20.00 14.27
C SER A 136 -11.76 20.05 14.82
N PHE A 137 -12.52 18.96 14.68
CA PHE A 137 -13.87 18.83 15.24
C PHE A 137 -13.87 18.67 16.77
N HIS A 138 -12.78 18.16 17.35
CA HIS A 138 -12.59 18.02 18.80
C HIS A 138 -11.72 19.15 19.39
N GLY A 139 -11.26 20.09 18.57
CA GLY A 139 -10.33 21.15 18.94
C GLY A 139 -11.02 22.51 18.97
N ASN A 140 -11.00 23.15 20.13
CA ASN A 140 -11.53 24.50 20.30
C ASN A 140 -10.76 25.47 19.38
N GLN A 141 -11.48 26.37 18.69
CA GLN A 141 -10.97 27.35 17.72
C GLN A 141 -9.94 28.35 18.28
N TYR A 142 -9.67 28.29 19.60
CA TYR A 142 -8.73 29.14 20.34
C TYR A 142 -7.35 28.52 20.58
N THR A 143 -7.12 27.26 20.22
CA THR A 143 -5.76 26.71 20.23
C THR A 143 -5.12 27.07 18.90
N LEU A 144 -4.54 28.28 18.82
CA LEU A 144 -3.68 28.68 17.71
C LEU A 144 -2.72 27.53 17.42
N ALA A 145 -2.87 26.91 16.25
CA ALA A 145 -1.85 26.04 15.72
C ALA A 145 -0.59 26.88 15.64
N SER A 146 0.36 26.63 16.54
CA SER A 146 1.70 27.16 16.40
C SER A 146 2.19 26.73 15.02
N GLU A 147 2.40 27.72 14.15
CA GLU A 147 3.03 27.52 12.86
C GLU A 147 4.24 26.63 13.09
N SER A 148 4.21 25.42 12.50
CA SER A 148 5.31 24.49 12.60
C SER A 148 6.47 25.03 11.77
N GLY A 149 7.21 25.98 12.34
CA GLY A 149 8.57 26.29 11.96
C GLY A 149 9.40 25.02 12.08
N LEU A 150 10.09 24.68 11.00
CA LEU A 150 11.11 23.64 10.94
C LEU A 150 12.33 24.05 11.79
N VAL A 151 12.17 24.13 13.11
CA VAL A 151 13.28 24.38 14.05
C VAL A 151 13.74 23.03 14.57
N GLN A 152 15.01 22.73 14.30
CA GLN A 152 15.61 21.39 14.38
C GLN A 152 16.07 20.94 15.78
N ASN A 153 15.99 21.77 16.82
CA ASN A 153 16.50 21.38 18.15
C ASN A 153 15.56 21.85 19.27
N GLU A 154 14.65 20.97 19.69
CA GLU A 154 13.95 21.03 20.98
C GLU A 154 13.68 19.57 21.42
N PRO A 155 14.07 19.15 22.63
CA PRO A 155 13.83 17.80 23.11
C PRO A 155 12.38 17.64 23.59
N ASP A 156 11.77 16.55 23.15
CA ASP A 156 10.62 15.87 23.77
C ASP A 156 9.36 16.72 24.07
N ARG A 157 8.78 17.30 23.02
CA ARG A 157 7.32 17.49 22.97
C ARG A 157 6.77 16.41 22.05
N THR A 158 5.84 15.60 22.53
CA THR A 158 5.07 14.64 21.73
C THR A 158 4.29 15.40 20.65
N LYS A 159 4.93 15.60 19.50
CA LYS A 159 4.36 16.23 18.29
C LYS A 159 3.35 15.29 17.64
N HIS A 160 2.35 14.80 18.36
CA HIS A 160 1.35 13.89 17.80
C HIS A 160 0.28 14.66 17.01
N GLY A 161 0.69 15.29 15.91
CA GLY A 161 -0.22 15.75 14.85
C GLY A 161 -0.94 14.57 14.20
N SER A 162 -2.03 14.82 13.46
CA SER A 162 -2.72 13.76 12.69
C SER A 162 -1.77 13.00 11.75
N ARG A 163 -0.82 13.70 11.14
CA ARG A 163 0.22 13.10 10.29
C ARG A 163 1.13 12.13 11.05
N SER A 164 1.48 12.46 12.29
CA SER A 164 2.32 11.62 13.16
C SER A 164 1.62 10.29 13.49
N LYS A 165 0.31 10.36 13.77
CA LYS A 165 -0.50 9.16 14.01
C LYS A 165 -0.55 8.27 12.76
N VAL A 166 -0.90 8.81 11.60
CA VAL A 166 -0.93 8.04 10.35
C VAL A 166 0.45 7.48 9.98
N ALA A 167 1.53 8.25 10.22
CA ALA A 167 2.89 7.81 9.99
C ALA A 167 3.24 6.57 10.84
N ALA A 168 2.92 6.61 12.13
CA ALA A 168 3.14 5.49 13.04
C ALA A 168 2.32 4.25 12.65
N GLU A 169 1.03 4.42 12.28
CA GLU A 169 0.16 3.31 11.89
C GLU A 169 0.68 2.55 10.65
N HIS A 170 1.30 3.26 9.71
CA HIS A 170 1.78 2.68 8.44
C HIS A 170 3.29 2.46 8.39
N GLY A 171 4.00 2.64 9.51
CA GLY A 171 5.46 2.48 9.58
C GLY A 171 6.22 3.40 8.61
N THR A 172 5.75 4.64 8.44
CA THR A 172 6.32 5.62 7.51
C THR A 172 6.70 6.93 8.23
N SER A 173 7.24 7.90 7.50
CA SER A 173 7.62 9.21 8.05
C SER A 173 6.50 10.23 7.90
N GLU A 174 6.44 11.21 8.81
CA GLU A 174 5.51 12.35 8.68
C GLU A 174 5.68 13.11 7.36
N SER A 175 6.93 13.23 6.87
CA SER A 175 7.25 13.82 5.57
C SER A 175 6.68 13.03 4.39
N TYR A 176 6.58 11.70 4.50
CA TYR A 176 5.91 10.88 3.50
C TYR A 176 4.39 11.13 3.55
N VAL A 177 3.79 11.13 4.74
CA VAL A 177 2.35 11.42 4.91
C VAL A 177 2.00 12.80 4.35
N TYR A 178 2.83 13.82 4.60
CA TYR A 178 2.65 15.15 4.01
C TYR A 178 2.64 15.11 2.48
N ARG A 179 3.58 14.40 1.85
CA ARG A 179 3.60 14.25 0.39
C ARG A 179 2.40 13.47 -0.13
N ALA A 180 1.95 12.46 0.61
CA ALA A 180 0.76 11.69 0.29
C ALA A 180 -0.51 12.56 0.29
N GLU A 181 -0.64 13.49 1.25
CA GLU A 181 -1.74 14.48 1.25
C GLU A 181 -1.73 15.38 0.01
N GLN A 182 -0.57 15.91 -0.37
CA GLN A 182 -0.46 16.76 -1.56
C GLN A 182 -0.77 15.98 -2.84
N PHE A 183 -0.29 14.73 -2.91
CA PHE A 183 -0.60 13.82 -4.00
C PHE A 183 -2.10 13.55 -4.10
N ALA A 184 -2.75 13.22 -2.98
CA ALA A 184 -4.18 12.95 -2.93
C ALA A 184 -5.00 14.15 -3.44
N ARG A 185 -4.69 15.37 -2.97
CA ARG A 185 -5.30 16.61 -3.46
C ARG A 185 -5.11 16.82 -4.96
N GLY A 186 -3.92 16.51 -5.46
CA GLY A 186 -3.60 16.56 -6.89
C GLY A 186 -4.46 15.61 -7.72
N VAL A 187 -4.64 14.37 -7.26
CA VAL A 187 -5.48 13.37 -7.91
C VAL A 187 -6.96 13.76 -7.90
N GLU A 188 -7.48 14.22 -6.76
CA GLU A 188 -8.89 14.64 -6.64
C GLU A 188 -9.24 15.89 -7.45
N ALA A 189 -8.24 16.73 -7.74
CA ALA A 189 -8.42 17.88 -8.60
C ALA A 189 -8.77 17.49 -10.05
N VAL A 190 -8.56 16.23 -10.44
CA VAL A 190 -8.79 15.68 -11.79
C VAL A 190 -9.50 14.31 -11.77
N PRO A 191 -10.80 14.26 -11.40
CA PRO A 191 -11.54 13.00 -11.27
C PRO A 191 -11.51 12.13 -12.56
N GLY A 192 -11.52 12.76 -13.73
CA GLY A 192 -11.49 12.06 -15.03
C GLY A 192 -10.17 11.35 -15.36
N ALA A 193 -9.08 11.60 -14.61
CA ALA A 193 -7.79 10.93 -14.77
C ALA A 193 -7.33 10.16 -13.52
N GLN A 194 -8.18 10.12 -12.49
CA GLN A 194 -7.87 9.48 -11.20
C GLN A 194 -7.48 8.01 -11.37
N GLU A 195 -8.25 7.24 -12.14
CA GLU A 195 -7.95 5.82 -12.39
C GLU A 195 -6.64 5.64 -13.15
N GLU A 196 -6.37 6.47 -14.17
CA GLU A 196 -5.13 6.41 -14.95
C GLU A 196 -3.89 6.74 -14.10
N ILE A 197 -4.01 7.68 -13.17
CA ILE A 197 -2.92 8.03 -12.25
C ILE A 197 -2.71 6.90 -11.23
N LEU A 198 -3.78 6.40 -10.61
CA LEU A 198 -3.69 5.41 -9.53
C LEU A 198 -3.37 3.99 -10.03
N SER A 199 -3.68 3.67 -11.28
CA SER A 199 -3.22 2.44 -11.95
C SER A 199 -1.78 2.54 -12.49
N GLY A 200 -1.15 3.72 -12.46
CA GLY A 200 0.19 3.94 -12.99
C GLY A 200 0.27 4.02 -14.53
N LYS A 201 -0.86 4.12 -15.24
CA LYS A 201 -0.90 4.37 -16.69
C LYS A 201 -0.27 5.72 -17.02
N ILE A 202 -0.56 6.75 -16.22
CA ILE A 202 0.11 8.05 -16.30
C ILE A 202 1.40 7.99 -15.46
N ARG A 203 2.55 7.93 -16.13
CA ARG A 203 3.86 7.97 -15.49
C ARG A 203 4.26 9.41 -15.12
N ALA A 204 3.54 10.01 -14.19
CA ALA A 204 3.84 11.33 -13.63
C ALA A 204 4.54 11.20 -12.28
N THR A 205 5.37 12.17 -11.95
CA THR A 205 6.00 12.30 -10.64
C THR A 205 5.01 12.85 -9.62
N ASP A 206 5.24 12.55 -8.33
CA ASP A 206 4.43 13.10 -7.23
C ASP A 206 4.27 14.61 -7.29
N ARG A 207 5.32 15.32 -7.73
CA ARG A 207 5.33 16.78 -7.83
C ARG A 207 4.41 17.27 -8.94
N GLU A 208 4.52 16.67 -10.13
CA GLU A 208 3.63 16.96 -11.27
C GLU A 208 2.17 16.76 -10.86
N ILE A 209 1.84 15.65 -10.20
CA ILE A 209 0.47 15.37 -9.72
C ILE A 209 0.03 16.36 -8.64
N SER A 210 0.86 16.62 -7.63
CA SER A 210 0.53 17.55 -6.54
C SER A 210 0.31 18.98 -7.02
N SER A 211 1.02 19.40 -8.08
CA SER A 211 0.88 20.73 -8.66
C SER A 211 -0.47 20.93 -9.36
N ILE A 212 -1.14 19.87 -9.85
CA ILE A 212 -2.46 19.95 -10.51
C ILE A 212 -3.49 20.66 -9.63
N ALA A 213 -3.48 20.41 -8.32
CA ALA A 213 -4.41 21.05 -7.38
C ALA A 213 -4.27 22.57 -7.34
N LYS A 214 -3.07 23.10 -7.64
CA LYS A 214 -2.76 24.54 -7.67
C LYS A 214 -3.14 25.21 -8.99
N VAL A 215 -3.37 24.42 -10.04
CA VAL A 215 -3.78 24.90 -11.36
C VAL A 215 -5.25 25.31 -11.32
N PRO A 216 -5.64 26.43 -11.97
CA PRO A 216 -7.05 26.80 -12.16
C PRO A 216 -7.85 25.65 -12.79
N LYS A 217 -9.10 25.46 -12.36
CA LYS A 217 -9.94 24.30 -12.74
C LYS A 217 -10.04 24.14 -14.25
N GLU A 218 -10.06 25.25 -14.98
CA GLU A 218 -10.20 25.34 -16.44
C GLU A 218 -9.00 24.77 -17.18
N LYS A 219 -7.79 24.87 -16.60
CA LYS A 219 -6.52 24.44 -17.21
C LYS A 219 -6.06 23.05 -16.78
N ARG A 220 -6.70 22.45 -15.77
CA ARG A 220 -6.34 21.10 -15.29
C ARG A 220 -6.45 20.02 -16.38
N PRO A 221 -7.46 20.02 -17.27
CA PRO A 221 -7.54 19.03 -18.35
C PRO A 221 -6.36 19.11 -19.32
N GLU A 222 -5.87 20.31 -19.58
CA GLU A 222 -4.71 20.56 -20.45
C GLU A 222 -3.43 19.96 -19.84
N VAL A 223 -3.19 20.23 -18.55
CA VAL A 223 -2.04 19.65 -17.82
C VAL A 223 -2.11 18.12 -17.80
N VAL A 224 -3.29 17.54 -17.58
CA VAL A 224 -3.48 16.09 -17.62
C VAL A 224 -3.22 15.51 -19.01
N ALA A 225 -3.69 16.17 -20.07
CA ALA A 225 -3.44 15.75 -21.44
C ALA A 225 -1.93 15.74 -21.74
N GLU A 226 -1.19 16.71 -21.20
CA GLU A 226 0.28 16.74 -21.30
C GLU A 226 0.94 15.59 -20.53
N LEU A 227 0.47 15.28 -19.31
CA LEU A 227 1.01 14.18 -18.50
C LEU A 227 0.79 12.80 -19.12
N ARG A 228 -0.25 12.62 -19.94
CA ARG A 228 -0.46 11.39 -20.74
C ARG A 228 0.62 11.18 -21.79
N LYS A 229 1.30 12.24 -22.26
CA LYS A 229 2.41 12.10 -23.22
C LYS A 229 3.62 11.42 -22.56
N PRO A 230 4.45 10.71 -23.35
CA PRO A 230 5.72 10.18 -22.87
C PRO A 230 6.59 11.29 -22.30
N LYS A 231 7.27 11.02 -21.18
CA LYS A 231 8.08 12.03 -20.46
C LYS A 231 9.06 12.81 -21.35
N ALA A 232 9.63 12.17 -22.37
CA ALA A 232 10.57 12.78 -23.31
C ALA A 232 9.93 13.81 -24.28
N LYS A 233 8.60 13.82 -24.41
CA LYS A 233 7.83 14.69 -25.31
C LYS A 233 6.93 15.69 -24.57
N ARG A 234 7.05 15.77 -23.24
CA ARG A 234 6.25 16.68 -22.42
C ARG A 234 6.82 18.09 -22.48
N ASP A 235 5.94 19.06 -22.61
CA ASP A 235 6.28 20.46 -22.40
C ASP A 235 6.39 20.75 -20.89
N SER A 236 7.62 20.93 -20.41
CA SER A 236 7.88 21.21 -18.99
C SER A 236 7.34 22.57 -18.55
N SER A 237 7.11 23.51 -19.47
CA SER A 237 6.52 24.81 -19.11
C SER A 237 5.06 24.66 -18.66
N ILE A 238 4.33 23.71 -19.24
CA ILE A 238 2.93 23.43 -18.88
C ILE A 238 2.85 22.67 -17.55
N THR A 239 3.76 21.72 -17.31
CA THR A 239 3.74 20.90 -16.09
C THR A 239 4.38 21.56 -14.86
N ASP A 240 5.37 22.47 -15.05
CA ASP A 240 6.11 23.12 -13.96
C ASP A 240 5.67 24.57 -13.69
N SER A 241 4.83 25.19 -14.53
CA SER A 241 4.40 26.60 -14.39
C SER A 241 3.76 26.94 -13.03
N TYR A 242 3.21 25.95 -12.33
CA TYR A 242 2.54 26.13 -11.03
C TYR A 242 3.26 25.45 -9.86
N SER A 243 4.45 24.89 -10.11
CA SER A 243 5.37 24.48 -9.06
C SER A 243 5.92 25.75 -8.41
N SER A 244 5.26 26.23 -7.33
CA SER A 244 5.70 27.39 -6.58
C SER A 244 7.22 27.30 -6.33
N PRO A 245 8.02 28.32 -6.69
CA PRO A 245 9.37 28.42 -6.18
C PRO A 245 9.19 28.61 -4.67
N SER A 246 9.44 27.57 -3.89
CA SER A 246 9.57 27.75 -2.45
C SER A 246 10.68 28.76 -2.26
N LYS A 247 10.38 29.96 -1.75
CA LYS A 247 11.37 31.01 -1.43
C LYS A 247 12.47 30.53 -0.46
N GLY A 248 12.36 29.33 0.12
CA GLY A 248 13.44 28.66 0.84
C GLY A 248 14.50 27.98 -0.02
N ASN A 249 14.37 27.97 -1.36
CA ASN A 249 15.34 27.34 -2.24
C ASN A 249 16.47 28.27 -2.67
N GLU A 250 16.31 29.59 -2.60
CA GLU A 250 17.36 30.53 -3.01
C GLU A 250 18.59 30.39 -2.11
N PHE A 251 18.37 30.28 -0.80
CA PHE A 251 19.42 30.04 0.21
C PHE A 251 20.04 28.64 0.12
N ILE A 252 19.24 27.62 -0.25
CA ILE A 252 19.74 26.26 -0.46
C ILE A 252 20.49 26.14 -1.80
N THR A 253 20.14 26.92 -2.82
CA THR A 253 20.86 26.93 -4.10
C THR A 253 22.23 27.59 -4.01
N THR A 254 22.37 28.69 -3.26
CA THR A 254 23.69 29.30 -2.99
C THR A 254 24.52 28.39 -2.09
N PHE A 255 23.95 27.86 -1.00
CA PHE A 255 24.68 26.93 -0.12
C PHE A 255 25.08 25.62 -0.83
N LYS A 256 24.29 25.14 -1.80
CA LYS A 256 24.66 24.00 -2.65
C LYS A 256 25.71 24.34 -3.71
N GLN A 257 25.79 25.58 -4.18
CA GLN A 257 26.81 26.01 -5.13
C GLN A 257 28.18 26.12 -4.46
N ASP A 258 28.23 26.58 -3.21
CA ASP A 258 29.48 26.71 -2.44
C ASP A 258 30.04 25.34 -1.98
N ILE A 259 29.17 24.32 -1.83
CA ILE A 259 29.58 22.94 -1.45
C ILE A 259 29.77 22.03 -2.68
N GLN A 260 29.19 22.37 -3.84
CA GLN A 260 29.55 21.72 -5.09
C GLN A 260 30.93 22.22 -5.52
N GLY A 261 31.96 21.55 -5.00
CA GLY A 261 33.33 21.69 -5.47
C GLY A 261 33.33 21.81 -6.99
N HIS A 262 33.99 22.87 -7.47
CA HIS A 262 34.05 23.25 -8.88
C HIS A 262 34.00 22.01 -9.76
N LYS A 263 32.95 21.88 -10.59
CA LYS A 263 32.90 20.83 -11.62
C LYS A 263 34.03 21.11 -12.61
N LYS A 264 35.24 20.66 -12.26
CA LYS A 264 36.36 20.54 -13.18
C LYS A 264 35.88 19.60 -14.29
N GLY A 265 35.79 20.13 -15.50
CA GLY A 265 35.56 19.28 -16.66
C GLY A 265 36.68 18.27 -16.73
N LEU A 266 36.35 16.98 -16.68
CA LEU A 266 37.33 15.90 -16.78
C LEU A 266 38.15 16.11 -18.06
N ASN A 267 39.47 16.20 -17.91
CA ASN A 267 40.37 16.31 -19.06
C ASN A 267 40.32 14.99 -19.89
N LYS A 268 40.91 14.99 -21.08
CA LYS A 268 40.82 13.85 -22.01
C LYS A 268 41.35 12.55 -21.39
N GLU A 269 42.36 12.66 -20.53
CA GLU A 269 43.03 11.56 -19.84
C GLU A 269 42.19 11.04 -18.66
N GLU A 270 41.62 11.94 -17.85
CA GLU A 270 40.69 11.61 -16.77
C GLU A 270 39.41 10.97 -17.30
N LYS A 271 38.89 11.42 -18.46
CA LYS A 271 37.76 10.75 -19.14
C LYS A 271 38.13 9.36 -19.65
N GLN A 272 39.37 9.17 -20.10
CA GLN A 272 39.84 7.88 -20.56
C GLN A 272 40.02 6.92 -19.39
N ASN A 273 40.66 7.37 -18.30
CA ASN A 273 40.77 6.61 -17.06
C ASN A 273 39.40 6.25 -16.47
N LEU A 274 38.42 7.17 -16.53
CA LEU A 274 37.06 6.89 -16.09
C LEU A 274 36.38 5.84 -16.99
N LYS A 275 36.57 5.90 -18.31
CA LYS A 275 36.07 4.89 -19.24
C LYS A 275 36.69 3.53 -18.98
N ASP A 276 37.99 3.47 -18.71
CA ASP A 276 38.71 2.22 -18.45
C ASP A 276 38.33 1.63 -17.08
N ALA A 277 38.13 2.46 -16.06
CA ALA A 277 37.57 2.05 -14.77
C ALA A 277 36.14 1.51 -14.88
N VAL A 278 35.27 2.19 -15.65
CA VAL A 278 33.91 1.70 -15.93
C VAL A 278 33.96 0.39 -16.71
N LYS A 279 34.85 0.25 -17.70
CA LYS A 279 35.06 -1.01 -18.42
C LYS A 279 35.51 -2.13 -17.49
N SER A 280 36.35 -1.85 -16.50
CA SER A 280 36.75 -2.80 -15.45
C SER A 280 35.58 -3.23 -14.55
N ILE A 281 34.63 -2.34 -14.26
CA ILE A 281 33.43 -2.62 -13.45
C ILE A 281 32.42 -3.51 -14.20
N TYR A 282 32.31 -3.33 -15.52
CA TYR A 282 31.38 -4.08 -16.39
C TYR A 282 32.03 -5.27 -17.11
N SER A 283 33.34 -5.43 -17.01
CA SER A 283 33.97 -6.74 -17.19
C SER A 283 33.33 -7.69 -16.16
N PRO A 284 32.93 -8.91 -16.55
CA PRO A 284 32.33 -9.84 -15.61
C PRO A 284 33.27 -9.97 -14.41
N ARG A 285 32.81 -9.52 -13.21
CA ARG A 285 33.41 -9.99 -11.97
C ARG A 285 33.46 -11.50 -12.10
N ARG A 286 34.64 -12.11 -11.86
CA ARG A 286 34.84 -13.56 -11.93
C ARG A 286 33.56 -14.26 -11.45
N LEU A 287 33.05 -15.23 -12.21
CA LEU A 287 32.01 -16.14 -11.72
C LEU A 287 32.38 -16.49 -10.27
N ALA A 288 31.48 -16.23 -9.32
CA ALA A 288 31.75 -16.48 -7.91
C ALA A 288 32.32 -17.89 -7.79
N ASP A 289 33.57 -17.99 -7.36
CA ASP A 289 34.22 -19.27 -7.16
C ASP A 289 33.58 -19.95 -5.94
N GLY A 290 33.82 -21.26 -5.80
CA GLY A 290 33.26 -22.02 -4.67
C GLY A 290 33.60 -21.41 -3.32
N GLU A 291 34.71 -20.68 -3.21
CA GLU A 291 35.17 -19.97 -2.02
C GLU A 291 34.27 -18.77 -1.69
N ALA A 292 33.93 -17.93 -2.67
CA ALA A 292 32.99 -16.82 -2.48
C ALA A 292 31.58 -17.28 -2.07
N MET A 293 31.17 -18.48 -2.50
CA MET A 293 29.86 -19.05 -2.17
C MET A 293 29.82 -19.72 -0.78
N MET A 294 30.96 -19.89 -0.10
CA MET A 294 30.99 -20.45 1.26
C MET A 294 30.27 -19.54 2.27
N CYS A 295 30.29 -18.23 2.07
CA CYS A 295 29.56 -17.28 2.93
C CYS A 295 28.03 -17.51 2.89
N GLU A 296 27.48 -17.88 1.73
CA GLU A 296 26.06 -18.21 1.59
C GLU A 296 25.71 -19.52 2.30
N ILE A 297 26.60 -20.53 2.22
CA ILE A 297 26.43 -21.80 2.92
C ILE A 297 26.49 -21.59 4.44
N GLN A 298 27.43 -20.77 4.91
CA GLN A 298 27.52 -20.39 6.32
C GLN A 298 26.26 -19.67 6.80
N GLY A 299 25.80 -18.66 6.06
CA GLY A 299 24.58 -17.93 6.38
C GLY A 299 23.35 -18.85 6.46
N ALA A 300 23.20 -19.78 5.53
CA ALA A 300 22.10 -20.76 5.55
C ALA A 300 22.17 -21.70 6.76
N GLN A 301 23.36 -22.11 7.20
CA GLN A 301 23.56 -22.92 8.39
C GLN A 301 23.16 -22.17 9.67
N GLU A 302 23.62 -20.92 9.82
CA GLU A 302 23.29 -20.07 10.97
C GLU A 302 21.79 -19.80 11.06
N ASP A 303 21.14 -19.53 9.92
CA ASP A 303 19.72 -19.22 9.87
C ASP A 303 18.83 -20.45 10.15
N PHE A 304 19.29 -21.66 9.79
CA PHE A 304 18.66 -22.93 10.18
C PHE A 304 18.65 -23.09 11.70
N VAL A 305 19.82 -22.95 12.35
CA VAL A 305 19.96 -23.09 13.80
C VAL A 305 19.10 -22.05 14.52
N ARG A 306 19.20 -20.78 14.11
CA ARG A 306 18.46 -19.68 14.73
C ARG A 306 16.94 -19.90 14.70
N ARG A 307 16.40 -20.37 13.57
CA ARG A 307 14.96 -20.63 13.42
C ARG A 307 14.48 -21.80 14.29
N TRP A 308 15.28 -22.85 14.41
CA TRP A 308 14.95 -24.01 15.25
C TRP A 308 14.98 -23.66 16.73
N GLU A 309 16.01 -22.95 17.19
CA GLU A 309 16.11 -22.46 18.57
C GLU A 309 14.97 -21.50 18.94
N MET A 310 14.54 -20.66 18.01
CA MET A 310 13.37 -19.79 18.20
C MET A 310 12.10 -20.62 18.41
N CYS A 311 11.87 -21.65 17.60
CA CYS A 311 10.72 -22.54 17.76
C CYS A 311 10.75 -23.29 19.09
N PHE A 312 11.90 -23.83 19.52
CA PHE A 312 11.99 -24.55 20.79
C PHE A 312 11.81 -23.64 22.01
N ARG A 313 12.24 -22.38 21.92
CA ARG A 313 12.05 -21.39 22.97
C ARG A 313 10.59 -20.94 23.09
N GLU A 314 9.91 -20.71 21.97
CA GLU A 314 8.53 -20.22 21.94
C GLU A 314 7.50 -21.34 22.19
N TYR A 315 7.83 -22.58 21.82
CA TYR A 315 6.96 -23.75 21.93
C TYR A 315 7.73 -24.93 22.56
N PRO A 316 7.91 -24.94 23.89
CA PRO A 316 8.65 -26.00 24.58
C PRO A 316 8.01 -27.39 24.44
N ASP A 317 6.70 -27.44 24.19
CA ASP A 317 5.91 -28.66 23.95
C ASP A 317 6.36 -29.44 22.71
N ILE A 318 7.10 -28.79 21.79
CA ILE A 318 7.74 -29.45 20.65
C ILE A 318 8.75 -30.52 21.11
N LEU A 319 9.41 -30.31 22.26
CA LEU A 319 10.41 -31.22 22.81
C LEU A 319 9.87 -32.14 23.92
N THR A 320 8.74 -31.80 24.53
CA THR A 320 8.18 -32.57 25.66
C THR A 320 7.04 -33.50 25.25
N GLU A 321 6.24 -33.15 24.24
CA GLU A 321 5.09 -33.97 23.81
C GLU A 321 5.52 -35.14 22.90
N PRO A 322 5.18 -36.41 23.24
CA PRO A 322 5.61 -37.59 22.47
C PRO A 322 5.23 -37.54 20.99
N LYS A 323 4.05 -37.01 20.65
CA LYS A 323 3.57 -36.88 19.26
C LYS A 323 4.36 -35.85 18.45
N ASN A 324 4.84 -34.79 19.10
CA ASN A 324 5.67 -33.77 18.46
C ASN A 324 7.10 -34.29 18.30
N ASN A 325 7.60 -35.00 19.31
CA ASN A 325 8.92 -35.64 19.30
C ASN A 325 9.07 -36.63 18.14
N GLU A 326 8.05 -37.45 17.86
CA GLU A 326 8.08 -38.39 16.72
C GLU A 326 8.20 -37.66 15.38
N LYS A 327 7.42 -36.60 15.18
CA LYS A 327 7.50 -35.77 13.96
C LYS A 327 8.83 -35.03 13.84
N LEU A 328 9.34 -34.50 14.96
CA LEU A 328 10.62 -33.81 15.00
C LEU A 328 11.77 -34.74 14.63
N ARG A 329 11.76 -35.99 15.12
CA ARG A 329 12.74 -37.02 14.73
C ARG A 329 12.75 -37.27 13.23
N ILE A 330 11.58 -37.36 12.59
CA ILE A 330 11.49 -37.53 11.12
C ILE A 330 12.16 -36.35 10.38
N PHE A 331 11.98 -35.12 10.87
CA PHE A 331 12.61 -33.94 10.26
C PHE A 331 14.13 -33.92 10.46
N ILE A 332 14.60 -34.27 11.66
CA ILE A 332 16.03 -34.41 11.96
C ILE A 332 16.67 -35.48 11.08
N ASP A 333 16.04 -36.65 10.96
CA ASP A 333 16.56 -37.75 10.15
C ASP A 333 16.63 -37.38 8.66
N ARG A 334 15.63 -36.64 8.15
CA ARG A 334 15.64 -36.15 6.77
C ARG A 334 16.77 -35.14 6.52
N ALA A 335 16.98 -34.20 7.44
CA ALA A 335 18.07 -33.23 7.35
C ALA A 335 19.45 -33.92 7.45
N SER A 336 19.61 -34.81 8.43
CA SER A 336 20.82 -35.61 8.63
C SER A 336 21.17 -36.44 7.40
N ARG A 337 20.18 -37.11 6.77
CA ARG A 337 20.39 -37.88 5.54
C ARG A 337 20.87 -37.01 4.38
N TYR A 338 20.30 -35.82 4.22
CA TYR A 338 20.75 -34.90 3.18
C TYR A 338 22.19 -34.44 3.41
N LEU A 339 22.52 -34.03 4.65
CA LEU A 339 23.87 -33.62 5.02
C LEU A 339 24.88 -34.77 4.86
N GLN A 340 24.49 -36.00 5.20
CA GLN A 340 25.32 -37.17 4.96
C GLN A 340 25.56 -37.40 3.46
N ASN A 341 24.52 -37.30 2.62
CA ASN A 341 24.69 -37.37 1.16
C ASN A 341 25.60 -36.25 0.60
N VAL A 342 25.64 -35.08 1.23
CA VAL A 342 26.58 -34.00 0.84
C VAL A 342 28.01 -34.36 1.27
N LYS A 343 28.20 -34.89 2.47
CA LYS A 343 29.50 -35.40 2.95
C LYS A 343 30.02 -36.55 2.09
N ASP A 344 29.16 -37.50 1.72
CA ASP A 344 29.52 -38.64 0.89
C ASP A 344 29.94 -38.18 -0.51
N ARG A 345 29.28 -37.14 -1.05
CA ARG A 345 29.68 -36.49 -2.31
C ARG A 345 31.05 -35.80 -2.21
N LEU A 346 31.33 -35.12 -1.11
CA LEU A 346 32.65 -34.52 -0.84
C LEU A 346 33.74 -35.60 -0.77
N ASN A 347 33.47 -36.71 -0.08
CA ASN A 347 34.42 -37.81 0.09
C ASN A 347 34.61 -38.64 -1.19
N SER A 348 33.56 -38.79 -2.01
CA SER A 348 33.61 -39.53 -3.28
C SER A 348 34.30 -38.74 -4.40
N GLY A 349 34.25 -37.41 -4.36
CA GLY A 349 34.93 -36.54 -5.33
C GLY A 349 36.46 -36.49 -5.20
N GLY A 350 37.02 -36.93 -4.06
CA GLY A 350 38.47 -37.04 -3.86
C GLY A 350 39.11 -38.29 -4.47
N ASN A 351 38.33 -39.31 -4.82
CA ASN A 351 38.84 -40.61 -5.29
C ASN A 351 38.94 -40.75 -6.83
N GLN A 352 38.62 -39.71 -7.60
CA GLN A 352 38.78 -39.73 -9.07
C GLN A 352 40.07 -39.07 -9.57
N GLN A 353 40.97 -38.63 -8.69
CA GLN A 353 42.27 -38.03 -9.05
C GLN A 353 43.48 -38.97 -8.88
N SER A 354 43.28 -40.28 -8.69
CA SER A 354 44.40 -41.26 -8.57
C SER A 354 44.36 -42.41 -9.59
N GLN A 355 43.60 -42.28 -10.66
CA GLN A 355 43.74 -43.15 -11.83
C GLN A 355 43.56 -42.33 -13.11
N CYS A 356 44.65 -41.69 -13.54
CA CYS A 356 45.06 -41.43 -14.94
C CYS A 356 46.47 -40.88 -14.91
#